data_AF-A0A3S3PFZ0-F1
#
_entry.id   AF-A0A3S3PFZ0-F1
#
_cell.length_a   1.000
_cell.length_b   1.000
_cell.length_c   1.000
_cell.angle_alpha   90.00
_cell.angle_beta   90.00
_cell.angle_gamma   90.00
#
_symmetry.space_group_name_H-M   'P 1'
#
loop_
_entity.id
_entity.type
_entity.pdbx_description
1 polymer ?
#
loop_
_entity_poly.entity_id
_entity_poly.type
_entity_poly.pdbx_seq_one_letter_code
_entity_poly.pdbx_strand_id
1 'polypeptide(L)'
;MKNKKYLHLLATFLLLFIASFGYAQENTANQQLLAKEPHFLQSRLKSTDSLFLEDINVIKKYIQLDSVDIEILKPQILYAVLIETKVDSAVTYKTLINAIQTFKGGIGYAEFRKGIVLYKQMASIKVNPQNWSNDQVLFRKLGFTEADLDDFLLFISKAENKEMNYKQAYLAYMKEIDNLK
;
A
#
# COMPACT_ATOMS: atom_id res chain seq x y z
N MET A 1 -61.92 28.16 -2.61
CA MET A 1 -60.46 28.31 -2.42
C MET A 1 -59.77 27.21 -1.58
N LYS A 2 -60.47 26.28 -0.91
CA LYS A 2 -59.84 25.27 -0.04
C LYS A 2 -59.20 24.06 -0.77
N ASN A 3 -59.72 23.64 -1.93
CA ASN A 3 -59.21 22.45 -2.64
C ASN A 3 -57.83 22.61 -3.30
N LYS A 4 -57.45 23.82 -3.73
CA LYS A 4 -56.13 24.05 -4.37
C LYS A 4 -54.95 23.86 -3.40
N LYS A 5 -55.14 24.21 -2.12
CA LYS A 5 -54.08 24.06 -1.10
C LYS A 5 -53.82 22.60 -0.76
N TYR A 6 -54.88 21.78 -0.66
CA TYR A 6 -54.76 20.33 -0.45
C TYR A 6 -54.09 19.64 -1.64
N LEU A 7 -54.42 20.03 -2.87
CA LEU A 7 -53.81 19.48 -4.08
C LEU A 7 -52.31 19.78 -4.16
N HIS A 8 -51.89 20.99 -3.77
CA HIS A 8 -50.46 21.33 -3.69
C HIS A 8 -49.73 20.58 -2.57
N LEU A 9 -50.35 20.44 -1.40
CA LEU A 9 -49.76 19.70 -0.29
C LEU A 9 -49.58 18.21 -0.63
N LEU A 10 -50.56 17.61 -1.30
CA LEU A 10 -50.50 16.22 -1.77
C LEU A 10 -49.42 16.04 -2.84
N ALA A 11 -49.30 16.98 -3.78
CA ALA A 11 -48.26 16.95 -4.82
C ALA A 11 -46.85 17.10 -4.24
N THR A 12 -46.69 17.92 -3.20
CA THR A 12 -45.38 18.12 -2.54
C THR A 12 -44.97 16.87 -1.76
N PHE A 13 -45.93 16.23 -1.08
CA PHE A 13 -45.69 14.98 -0.36
C PHE A 13 -45.34 13.83 -1.31
N LEU A 14 -46.01 13.74 -2.47
CA LEU A 14 -45.72 12.75 -3.50
C LEU A 14 -44.31 12.94 -4.09
N LEU A 15 -43.90 14.18 -4.35
CA LEU A 15 -42.55 14.49 -4.87
C LEU A 15 -41.44 14.15 -3.86
N LEU A 16 -41.67 14.39 -2.56
CA LEU A 16 -40.74 13.97 -1.51
C LEU A 16 -40.64 12.45 -1.39
N PHE A 17 -41.75 11.73 -1.58
CA PHE A 17 -41.75 10.26 -1.55
C PHE A 17 -40.97 9.66 -2.73
N ILE A 18 -41.07 10.25 -3.91
CA ILE A 18 -40.34 9.78 -5.12
C ILE A 18 -38.84 10.07 -5.01
N ALA A 19 -38.44 11.17 -4.35
CA ALA A 19 -37.03 11.51 -4.13
C ALA A 19 -36.29 10.51 -3.20
N SER A 20 -37.02 9.77 -2.35
CA SER A 20 -36.45 8.74 -1.48
C SER A 20 -36.15 7.39 -2.16
N PHE A 21 -36.60 7.17 -3.41
CA PHE A 21 -36.38 5.91 -4.15
C PHE A 21 -35.24 5.98 -5.17
N GLY A 22 -34.36 6.98 -5.06
CA GLY A 22 -33.12 7.03 -5.82
C GLY A 22 -32.13 5.96 -5.35
N TYR A 23 -32.34 4.70 -5.72
CA TYR A 23 -31.30 3.69 -5.61
C TYR A 23 -30.19 4.04 -6.60
N ALA A 24 -29.01 4.36 -6.08
CA ALA A 24 -27.80 4.41 -6.87
C ALA A 24 -27.55 3.01 -7.44
N GLN A 25 -28.03 2.75 -8.65
CA GLN A 25 -27.70 1.54 -9.39
C GLN A 25 -26.22 1.64 -9.76
N GLU A 26 -25.39 0.98 -8.96
CA GLU A 26 -24.01 0.71 -9.33
C GLU A 26 -24.02 -0.05 -10.66
N ASN A 27 -23.31 0.45 -11.67
CA ASN A 27 -23.32 -0.09 -13.03
C ASN A 27 -23.10 -1.62 -13.02
N THR A 28 -24.02 -2.39 -13.59
CA THR A 28 -23.97 -3.87 -13.63
C THR A 28 -22.63 -4.41 -14.13
N ALA A 29 -21.95 -3.68 -15.04
CA ALA A 29 -20.62 -4.03 -15.52
C ALA A 29 -19.54 -3.99 -14.41
N ASN A 30 -19.64 -3.06 -13.46
CA ASN A 30 -18.72 -2.98 -12.32
C ASN A 30 -18.94 -4.15 -11.35
N GLN A 31 -20.19 -4.56 -11.13
CA GLN A 31 -20.48 -5.71 -10.29
C GLN A 31 -19.90 -7.01 -10.87
N GLN A 32 -19.99 -7.19 -12.19
CA GLN A 32 -19.38 -8.32 -12.88
C GLN A 32 -17.85 -8.29 -12.79
N LEU A 33 -17.22 -7.11 -12.94
CA LEU A 33 -15.78 -6.96 -12.78
C LEU A 33 -15.33 -7.30 -11.36
N LEU A 34 -16.02 -6.77 -10.35
CA LEU A 34 -15.69 -6.98 -8.93
C LEU A 34 -15.80 -8.45 -8.49
N ALA A 35 -16.60 -9.25 -9.18
CA ALA A 35 -16.76 -10.68 -8.93
C ALA A 35 -15.67 -11.56 -9.58
N LYS A 36 -14.81 -11.01 -10.45
CA LYS A 36 -13.72 -11.78 -11.08
C LYS A 36 -12.55 -11.99 -10.12
N GLU A 37 -11.87 -13.11 -10.29
CA GLU A 37 -10.58 -13.38 -9.66
C GLU A 37 -9.47 -12.52 -10.30
N PRO A 38 -8.60 -11.89 -9.49
CA PRO A 38 -7.41 -11.17 -9.98
C PRO A 38 -6.42 -12.10 -10.72
N HIS A 39 -5.81 -11.60 -11.80
CA HIS A 39 -4.87 -12.38 -12.62
C HIS A 39 -3.61 -12.81 -11.88
N PHE A 40 -3.12 -12.02 -10.92
CA PHE A 40 -1.92 -12.33 -10.16
C PHE A 40 -2.04 -13.58 -9.27
N LEU A 41 -3.26 -14.08 -9.05
CA LEU A 41 -3.52 -15.34 -8.35
C LEU A 41 -3.57 -16.55 -9.28
N GLN A 42 -3.88 -16.33 -10.55
CA GLN A 42 -3.98 -17.39 -11.55
C GLN A 42 -2.62 -17.91 -12.00
N SER A 43 -1.58 -17.07 -11.91
CA SER A 43 -0.21 -17.43 -12.24
C SER A 43 0.80 -16.55 -11.50
N ARG A 44 2.05 -17.01 -11.37
CA ARG A 44 3.13 -16.19 -10.79
C ARG A 44 3.54 -15.09 -11.78
N LEU A 45 2.80 -13.98 -11.74
CA LEU A 45 3.08 -12.80 -12.56
C LEU A 45 4.20 -11.94 -11.95
N LYS A 46 5.03 -11.37 -12.81
CA LYS A 46 5.98 -10.29 -12.48
C LYS A 46 5.24 -8.96 -12.50
N SER A 47 5.79 -7.97 -11.79
CA SER A 47 5.22 -6.61 -11.73
C SER A 47 5.12 -5.90 -13.08
N THR A 48 5.83 -6.37 -14.09
CA THR A 48 5.85 -5.82 -15.46
C THR A 48 4.84 -6.50 -16.40
N ASP A 49 4.19 -7.59 -15.97
CA ASP A 49 3.31 -8.35 -16.83
C ASP A 49 2.00 -7.58 -17.08
N SER A 50 1.51 -7.62 -18.32
CA SER A 50 0.33 -6.84 -18.73
C SER A 50 -0.92 -7.18 -17.91
N LEU A 51 -1.12 -8.46 -17.61
CA LEU A 51 -2.24 -8.93 -16.79
C LEU A 51 -2.15 -8.41 -15.35
N PHE A 52 -0.94 -8.29 -14.79
CA PHE A 52 -0.75 -7.70 -13.47
C PHE A 52 -1.06 -6.19 -13.49
N LEU A 53 -0.63 -5.49 -14.54
CA LEU A 53 -0.96 -4.07 -14.71
C LEU A 53 -2.46 -3.85 -14.84
N GLU A 54 -3.19 -4.77 -15.47
CA GLU A 54 -4.66 -4.76 -15.49
C GLU A 54 -5.24 -4.88 -14.08
N ASP A 55 -4.77 -5.83 -13.26
CA ASP A 55 -5.18 -5.96 -11.86
C ASP A 55 -5.00 -4.65 -11.10
N ILE A 56 -3.83 -4.01 -11.25
CA ILE A 56 -3.50 -2.74 -10.60
C ILE A 56 -4.45 -1.62 -11.05
N ASN A 57 -4.78 -1.56 -12.34
CA ASN A 57 -5.71 -0.58 -12.87
C ASN A 57 -7.14 -0.79 -12.34
N VAL A 58 -7.56 -2.04 -12.13
CA VAL A 58 -8.85 -2.32 -11.49
C VAL A 58 -8.82 -1.86 -10.04
N ILE A 59 -7.82 -2.24 -9.25
CA ILE A 59 -7.70 -1.87 -7.83
C ILE A 59 -7.72 -0.35 -7.65
N LYS A 60 -6.96 0.40 -8.46
CA LYS A 60 -6.87 1.87 -8.39
C LYS A 60 -8.19 2.61 -8.66
N LYS A 61 -9.16 1.96 -9.32
CA LYS A 61 -10.50 2.57 -9.51
C LYS A 61 -11.30 2.65 -8.22
N TYR A 62 -11.01 1.78 -7.25
CA TYR A 62 -11.81 1.61 -6.04
C TYR A 62 -11.08 2.01 -4.75
N ILE A 63 -9.77 2.26 -4.82
CA ILE A 63 -8.96 2.63 -3.65
C ILE A 63 -8.10 3.84 -3.96
N GLN A 64 -8.15 4.84 -3.09
CA GLN A 64 -7.21 5.96 -3.10
C GLN A 64 -5.90 5.55 -2.44
N LEU A 65 -4.80 5.72 -3.18
CA LEU A 65 -3.45 5.36 -2.78
C LEU A 65 -2.55 6.57 -2.95
N ASP A 66 -1.91 7.00 -1.87
CA ASP A 66 -0.84 8.01 -1.94
C ASP A 66 0.48 7.39 -2.42
N SER A 67 1.55 8.20 -2.47
CA SER A 67 2.86 7.77 -2.97
C SER A 67 3.51 6.67 -2.13
N VAL A 68 3.14 6.51 -0.85
CA VAL A 68 3.59 5.44 0.04
C VAL A 68 2.73 4.20 -0.17
N ASP A 69 1.42 4.38 -0.29
CA ASP A 69 0.43 3.32 -0.46
C ASP A 69 0.61 2.52 -1.75
N ILE A 70 1.19 3.14 -2.80
CA ILE A 70 1.48 2.44 -4.06
C ILE A 70 2.37 1.20 -3.83
N GLU A 71 3.19 1.17 -2.78
CA GLU A 71 4.01 0.00 -2.44
C GLU A 71 3.19 -1.24 -2.09
N ILE A 72 1.92 -1.08 -1.69
CA ILE A 72 0.98 -2.20 -1.45
C ILE A 72 0.71 -2.96 -2.75
N LEU A 73 0.76 -2.29 -3.90
CA LEU A 73 0.45 -2.85 -5.21
C LEU A 73 1.57 -3.72 -5.79
N LYS A 74 2.56 -4.09 -4.98
CA LYS A 74 3.55 -5.10 -5.35
C LYS A 74 2.95 -6.50 -5.16
N PRO A 75 3.17 -7.45 -6.09
CA PRO A 75 2.53 -8.77 -6.02
C PRO A 75 2.69 -9.44 -4.65
N GLN A 76 3.91 -9.49 -4.12
CA GLN A 76 4.22 -10.10 -2.83
C GLN A 76 3.52 -9.41 -1.64
N ILE A 77 3.28 -8.10 -1.74
CA ILE A 77 2.58 -7.35 -0.68
C ILE A 77 1.08 -7.60 -0.76
N LEU A 78 0.51 -7.69 -1.97
CA LEU A 78 -0.89 -8.08 -2.15
C LEU A 78 -1.15 -9.49 -1.58
N TYR A 79 -0.24 -10.44 -1.80
CA TYR A 79 -0.31 -11.76 -1.16
C TYR A 79 -0.26 -11.66 0.38
N ALA A 80 0.68 -10.87 0.93
CA ALA A 80 0.78 -10.67 2.37
C ALA A 80 -0.49 -10.04 2.96
N VAL A 81 -1.11 -9.09 2.25
CA VAL A 81 -2.38 -8.46 2.65
C VAL A 81 -3.51 -9.49 2.72
N LEU A 82 -3.62 -10.38 1.73
CA LEU A 82 -4.64 -11.44 1.73
C LEU A 82 -4.47 -12.41 2.92
N ILE A 83 -3.22 -12.75 3.25
CA ILE A 83 -2.90 -13.62 4.40
C ILE A 83 -3.23 -12.92 5.73
N GLU A 84 -2.74 -11.69 5.91
CA GLU A 84 -2.92 -10.90 7.14
C GLU A 84 -4.40 -10.65 7.45
N THR A 85 -5.20 -10.42 6.41
CA THR A 85 -6.64 -10.15 6.54
C THR A 85 -7.50 -11.40 6.63
N LYS A 86 -6.89 -12.60 6.59
CA LYS A 86 -7.58 -13.89 6.72
C LYS A 86 -8.77 -14.00 5.77
N VAL A 87 -8.50 -13.82 4.47
CA VAL A 87 -9.55 -13.97 3.46
C VAL A 87 -9.94 -15.46 3.37
N ASP A 88 -11.03 -15.83 4.04
CA ASP A 88 -11.51 -17.22 4.14
C ASP A 88 -12.40 -17.64 2.95
N SER A 89 -12.63 -16.75 2.00
CA SER A 89 -13.49 -16.93 0.82
C SER A 89 -12.70 -16.87 -0.49
N ALA A 90 -13.33 -17.25 -1.60
CA ALA A 90 -12.75 -17.05 -2.93
C ALA A 90 -12.24 -15.62 -3.12
N VAL A 91 -11.02 -15.47 -3.64
CA VAL A 91 -10.41 -14.16 -3.83
C VAL A 91 -10.92 -13.56 -5.14
N THR A 92 -11.65 -12.46 -5.02
CA THR A 92 -12.18 -11.65 -6.12
C THR A 92 -11.62 -10.24 -6.00
N TYR A 93 -11.78 -9.41 -7.02
CA TYR A 93 -11.44 -7.99 -6.91
C TYR A 93 -12.15 -7.33 -5.72
N LYS A 94 -13.43 -7.67 -5.47
CA LYS A 94 -14.16 -7.15 -4.30
C LYS A 94 -13.48 -7.51 -2.98
N THR A 95 -13.14 -8.79 -2.79
CA THR A 95 -12.53 -9.23 -1.53
C THR A 95 -11.11 -8.71 -1.38
N LEU A 96 -10.34 -8.61 -2.46
CA LEU A 96 -9.02 -7.98 -2.46
C LEU A 96 -9.10 -6.50 -2.09
N ILE A 97 -10.05 -5.76 -2.67
CA ILE A 97 -10.23 -4.33 -2.37
C ILE A 97 -10.56 -4.14 -0.88
N ASN A 98 -11.48 -4.95 -0.36
CA ASN A 98 -11.84 -4.94 1.05
C ASN A 98 -10.65 -5.34 1.95
N ALA A 99 -9.83 -6.31 1.53
CA ALA A 99 -8.62 -6.71 2.24
C ALA A 99 -7.61 -5.56 2.31
N ILE A 100 -7.36 -4.88 1.19
CA ILE A 100 -6.46 -3.70 1.17
C ILE A 100 -7.00 -2.60 2.10
N GLN A 101 -8.29 -2.29 2.05
CA GLN A 101 -8.89 -1.28 2.92
C GLN A 101 -8.80 -1.69 4.40
N THR A 102 -9.05 -2.96 4.71
CA THR A 102 -8.92 -3.51 6.07
C THR A 102 -7.48 -3.42 6.56
N PHE A 103 -6.52 -3.83 5.73
CA PHE A 103 -5.10 -3.70 6.03
C PHE A 103 -4.73 -2.25 6.33
N LYS A 104 -5.17 -1.29 5.49
CA LYS A 104 -4.95 0.16 5.71
C LYS A 104 -5.53 0.68 7.03
N GLY A 105 -6.54 0.03 7.59
CA GLY A 105 -7.10 0.37 8.91
C GLY A 105 -6.37 -0.28 10.09
N GLY A 106 -5.46 -1.23 9.85
CA GLY A 106 -4.81 -2.03 10.88
C GLY A 106 -3.46 -1.48 11.36
N ILE A 107 -2.99 -2.00 12.50
CA ILE A 107 -1.69 -1.65 13.09
C ILE A 107 -0.53 -2.05 12.14
N GLY A 108 -0.65 -3.20 11.47
CA GLY A 108 0.36 -3.66 10.50
C GLY A 108 0.63 -2.66 9.38
N TYR A 109 -0.38 -1.90 8.94
CA TYR A 109 -0.19 -0.86 7.92
C TYR A 109 0.58 0.36 8.44
N ALA A 110 0.38 0.75 9.71
CA ALA A 110 1.15 1.85 10.30
C ALA A 110 2.66 1.52 10.32
N GLU A 111 3.01 0.30 10.72
CA GLU A 111 4.41 -0.16 10.71
C GLU A 111 4.94 -0.34 9.28
N PHE A 112 4.13 -0.88 8.36
CA PHE A 112 4.47 -0.93 6.95
C PHE A 112 4.81 0.46 6.38
N ARG A 113 3.95 1.46 6.60
CA ARG A 113 4.20 2.84 6.14
C ARG A 113 5.48 3.40 6.71
N LYS A 114 5.71 3.25 8.03
CA LYS A 114 6.96 3.71 8.68
C LYS A 114 8.18 3.09 8.01
N GLY A 115 8.15 1.79 7.77
CA GLY A 115 9.22 1.06 7.08
C GLY A 115 9.47 1.61 5.67
N ILE A 116 8.42 1.77 4.85
CA ILE A 116 8.56 2.33 3.49
C ILE A 116 9.15 3.75 3.52
N VAL A 117 8.66 4.62 4.40
CA VAL A 117 9.15 6.00 4.53
C VAL A 117 10.63 6.01 4.91
N LEU A 118 11.03 5.17 5.86
CA LEU A 118 12.43 5.02 6.25
C LEU A 118 13.31 4.55 5.08
N TYR A 119 12.88 3.52 4.35
CA TYR A 119 13.60 3.05 3.16
C TYR A 119 13.72 4.11 2.06
N LYS A 120 12.68 4.93 1.85
CA LYS A 120 12.72 6.05 0.90
C LYS A 120 13.69 7.13 1.36
N GLN A 121 13.69 7.47 2.66
CA GLN A 121 14.63 8.42 3.24
C GLN A 121 16.08 7.95 3.07
N MET A 122 16.37 6.68 3.38
CA MET A 122 17.70 6.08 3.20
C MET A 122 18.13 6.05 1.72
N ALA A 123 17.20 5.90 0.79
CA ALA A 123 17.50 5.93 -0.64
C ALA A 123 17.84 7.35 -1.15
N SER A 124 17.30 8.39 -0.51
CA SER A 124 17.55 9.79 -0.88
C SER A 124 18.85 10.38 -0.35
N ILE A 125 19.51 9.71 0.60
CA ILE A 125 20.69 10.24 1.28
C ILE A 125 21.92 9.43 0.84
N LYS A 126 22.89 10.12 0.23
CA LYS A 126 24.21 9.54 -0.11
C LYS A 126 24.97 9.23 1.19
N VAL A 127 25.69 8.11 1.20
CA VAL A 127 26.57 7.75 2.32
C VAL A 127 27.53 8.90 2.62
N ASN A 128 27.54 9.33 3.89
CA ASN A 128 28.41 10.39 4.36
C ASN A 128 28.94 10.06 5.76
N PRO A 129 30.10 9.40 5.87
CA PRO A 129 30.70 9.07 7.17
C PRO A 129 30.95 10.32 8.04
N GLN A 130 31.18 11.49 7.43
CA GLN A 130 31.41 12.74 8.16
C GLN A 130 30.13 13.27 8.84
N ASN A 131 28.94 12.89 8.36
CA ASN A 131 27.66 13.26 8.96
C ASN A 131 27.04 12.13 9.80
N TRP A 132 27.80 11.07 10.09
CA TRP A 132 27.29 9.86 10.73
C TRP A 132 26.55 10.09 12.04
N SER A 133 27.01 11.04 12.86
CA SER A 133 26.37 11.39 14.13
C SER A 133 24.87 11.72 13.98
N ASN A 134 24.50 12.34 12.86
CA ASN A 134 23.11 12.64 12.51
C ASN A 134 22.44 11.47 11.79
N ASP A 135 23.12 10.84 10.85
CA ASP A 135 22.53 9.84 9.95
C ASP A 135 22.30 8.48 10.62
N GLN A 136 23.03 8.16 11.70
CA GLN A 136 22.86 6.92 12.48
C GLN A 136 21.44 6.71 13.02
N VAL A 137 20.65 7.78 13.17
CA VAL A 137 19.25 7.71 13.64
C VAL A 137 18.38 6.87 12.70
N LEU A 138 18.72 6.79 11.41
CA LEU A 138 18.01 5.96 10.44
C LEU A 138 18.16 4.47 10.76
N PHE A 139 19.34 4.09 11.22
CA PHE A 139 19.71 2.70 11.53
C PHE A 139 19.24 2.28 12.91
N ARG A 140 19.25 3.20 13.88
CA ARG A 140 18.60 2.99 15.18
C ARG A 140 17.11 2.67 15.03
N LYS A 141 16.42 3.31 14.08
CA LYS A 141 15.01 2.99 13.74
C LYS A 141 14.83 1.61 13.12
N LEU A 142 15.89 1.00 12.58
CA LEU A 142 15.92 -0.39 12.12
C LEU A 142 16.29 -1.38 13.23
N GLY A 143 16.60 -0.89 14.43
CA GLY A 143 16.97 -1.72 15.58
C GLY A 143 18.47 -2.00 15.71
N PHE A 144 19.33 -1.24 15.04
CA PHE A 144 20.78 -1.37 15.20
C PHE A 144 21.20 -1.06 16.64
N THR A 145 22.03 -1.92 17.21
CA THR A 145 22.73 -1.69 18.48
C THR A 145 23.92 -0.74 18.27
N GLU A 146 24.52 -0.24 19.35
CA GLU A 146 25.75 0.58 19.24
C GLU A 146 26.87 -0.14 18.49
N ALA A 147 27.03 -1.45 18.73
CA ALA A 147 28.02 -2.26 18.02
C ALA A 147 27.72 -2.34 16.52
N ASP A 148 26.46 -2.56 16.14
CA ASP A 148 26.05 -2.57 14.73
C ASP A 148 26.29 -1.21 14.06
N LEU A 149 26.11 -0.11 14.79
CA LEU A 149 26.35 1.24 14.28
C LEU A 149 27.84 1.51 14.05
N ASP A 150 28.70 1.06 14.96
CA ASP A 150 30.15 1.19 14.82
C ASP A 150 30.66 0.35 13.65
N ASP A 151 30.21 -0.91 13.55
CA ASP A 151 30.56 -1.79 12.44
C ASP A 151 30.05 -1.27 11.10
N PHE A 152 28.82 -0.74 11.08
CA PHE A 152 28.27 -0.14 9.87
C PHE A 152 29.01 1.14 9.47
N LEU A 153 29.44 1.97 10.43
CA LEU A 153 30.28 3.14 10.15
C LEU A 153 31.59 2.72 9.47
N LEU A 154 32.24 1.66 9.95
CA LEU A 154 33.45 1.12 9.32
C LEU A 154 33.15 0.63 7.90
N PHE A 155 32.04 -0.09 7.70
CA PHE A 155 31.62 -0.54 6.38
C PHE A 155 31.41 0.62 5.41
N ILE A 156 30.65 1.66 5.78
CA ILE A 156 30.37 2.79 4.87
C ILE A 156 31.58 3.70 4.64
N SER A 157 32.61 3.60 5.48
CA SER A 157 33.85 4.38 5.34
C SER A 157 34.79 3.80 4.26
N LYS A 158 34.57 2.56 3.81
CA LYS A 158 35.32 1.93 2.72
C LYS A 158 35.18 2.74 1.41
N ALA A 159 36.25 2.82 0.63
CA ALA A 159 36.28 3.65 -0.57
C ALA A 159 35.24 3.19 -1.62
N GLU A 160 35.03 1.88 -1.77
CA GLU A 160 34.04 1.30 -2.69
C GLU A 160 32.59 1.66 -2.34
N ASN A 161 32.31 2.06 -1.10
CA ASN A 161 30.95 2.31 -0.60
C ASN A 161 30.56 3.79 -0.64
N LYS A 162 31.50 4.70 -0.94
CA LYS A 162 31.27 6.16 -0.91
C LYS A 162 30.20 6.65 -1.89
N GLU A 163 30.02 5.94 -3.00
CA GLU A 163 29.02 6.30 -4.02
C GLU A 163 27.63 5.72 -3.75
N MET A 164 27.48 4.89 -2.72
CA MET A 164 26.18 4.33 -2.33
C MET A 164 25.31 5.37 -1.64
N ASN A 165 23.99 5.19 -1.73
CA ASN A 165 23.07 5.74 -0.74
C ASN A 165 22.94 4.80 0.48
N TYR A 166 22.38 5.32 1.58
CA TYR A 166 22.25 4.54 2.81
C TYR A 166 21.41 3.26 2.65
N LYS A 167 20.43 3.24 1.73
CA LYS A 167 19.67 2.02 1.42
C LYS A 167 20.55 0.97 0.75
N GLN A 168 21.36 1.34 -0.22
CA GLN A 168 22.29 0.44 -0.90
C GLN A 168 23.35 -0.09 0.06
N ALA A 169 23.93 0.80 0.87
CA ALA A 169 24.92 0.44 1.87
C ALA A 169 24.35 -0.54 2.91
N TYR A 170 23.13 -0.29 3.40
CA TYR A 170 22.44 -1.21 4.31
C TYR A 170 22.28 -2.61 3.72
N LEU A 171 21.77 -2.71 2.50
CA LEU A 171 21.55 -4.01 1.83
C LEU A 171 22.88 -4.73 1.55
N ALA A 172 23.92 -4.00 1.18
CA ALA A 172 25.24 -4.55 0.95
C ALA A 172 25.88 -5.07 2.27
N TYR A 173 25.73 -4.31 3.35
CA TYR A 173 26.21 -4.70 4.68
C TYR A 173 25.50 -5.94 5.24
N MET A 174 24.16 -6.00 5.15
CA MET A 174 23.40 -7.20 5.54
C MET A 174 23.86 -8.44 4.76
N LYS A 175 24.12 -8.28 3.46
CA LYS A 175 24.66 -9.35 2.62
C LYS A 175 26.09 -9.76 3.04
N GLU A 176 26.95 -8.82 3.42
CA GLU A 176 28.29 -9.13 3.95
C GLU A 176 28.16 -9.97 5.22
N ILE A 177 27.30 -9.59 6.16
CA ILE A 177 27.05 -10.33 7.41
C ILE A 177 26.50 -11.74 7.13
N ASP A 178 25.53 -11.89 6.23
CA ASP A 178 24.95 -13.19 5.92
C ASP A 178 25.96 -14.16 5.30
N ASN A 179 26.98 -13.65 4.59
CA ASN A 179 28.06 -14.47 4.02
C ASN A 179 29.18 -14.80 5.01
N LEU A 180 29.18 -14.20 6.20
CA LEU A 180 30.13 -14.52 7.29
C LEU A 180 29.64 -15.66 8.19
N LYS A 181 28.39 -16.11 8.00
CA LYS A 181 27.79 -17.28 8.67
C LYS A 181 27.99 -18.54 7.84
#